data_AF-A0A395N3K3-F1
#
_entry.id   AF-A0A395N3K3-F1
#
_cell.length_a   1.000
_cell.length_b   1.000
_cell.length_c   1.000
_cell.angle_alpha   90.00
_cell.angle_beta   90.00
_cell.angle_gamma   90.00
#
_symmetry.space_group_name_H-M   'P 1'
#
loop_
_entity.id
_entity.type
_entity.pdbx_description
1 polymer ?
#
loop_
_entity_poly.entity_id
_entity_poly.type
_entity_poly.pdbx_seq_one_letter_code
_entity_poly.pdbx_strand_id
1 'polypeptide(L)'
;MDAILEILDPYVFDHGYAYLFPQQTQLQYGANSTGFATSSKNFDDEYSLNFGSSLARDDITRQCASILMIAGFGAAFIYVISAAISYYFVFDRRLEHHPRFLKNQIRQEIQSSFFAIPIIDLLTLPFFLGEVRGHSLLYTNIDEYGWSWLAISTLLYMVFNDLGIYWIHRLEHHPSIYKYIHKPHHKWIIPTPWAAIAFHPVDGYVQSLPYHVFVYICPMQKHLYMFLFVCVQVWTILIHDGDMITGHWLEKFINSPAHHTLHHMYFTCNYGQYFTWADNYWDSHRAPMPELDPIHESIRVMQEKGLADKDGNPIKKSKDE
;
A
#
# COMPACT_ATOMS: atom_id res chain seq x y z
N MET A 1 2.57 -13.66 1.94
CA MET A 1 1.52 -14.20 1.03
C MET A 1 1.04 -15.61 1.35
N ASP A 2 1.92 -16.50 1.81
CA ASP A 2 1.64 -17.91 2.10
C ASP A 2 0.37 -18.17 2.95
N ALA A 3 0.19 -17.47 4.07
CA ALA A 3 -1.00 -17.61 4.91
C ALA A 3 -2.32 -17.28 4.20
N ILE A 4 -2.31 -16.42 3.18
CA ILE A 4 -3.52 -16.11 2.39
C ILE A 4 -3.77 -17.21 1.36
N LEU A 5 -2.71 -17.77 0.76
CA LEU A 5 -2.80 -18.92 -0.15
C LEU A 5 -3.35 -20.14 0.58
N GLU A 6 -2.86 -20.45 1.79
CA GLU A 6 -3.40 -21.54 2.62
C GLU A 6 -4.92 -21.45 2.83
N ILE A 7 -5.44 -20.22 2.95
CA ILE A 7 -6.89 -19.97 3.08
C ILE A 7 -7.59 -20.06 1.72
N LEU A 8 -7.07 -19.44 0.67
CA LEU A 8 -7.78 -19.29 -0.61
C LEU A 8 -7.62 -20.47 -1.56
N ASP A 9 -6.55 -21.26 -1.44
CA ASP A 9 -6.32 -22.43 -2.29
C ASP A 9 -7.50 -23.41 -2.30
N PRO A 10 -8.00 -23.91 -1.14
CA PRO A 10 -9.09 -24.89 -1.14
C PRO A 10 -10.44 -24.34 -1.61
N TYR A 11 -10.68 -23.03 -1.53
CA TYR A 11 -12.00 -22.44 -1.82
C TYR A 11 -12.09 -21.73 -3.17
N VAL A 12 -10.96 -21.22 -3.69
CA VAL A 12 -10.94 -20.37 -4.88
C VAL A 12 -9.98 -20.93 -5.92
N PHE A 13 -8.70 -21.07 -5.58
CA PHE A 13 -7.69 -21.36 -6.59
C PHE A 13 -7.73 -22.80 -7.07
N ASP A 14 -7.88 -23.80 -6.22
CA ASP A 14 -7.97 -25.20 -6.66
C ASP A 14 -9.11 -25.41 -7.67
N HIS A 15 -10.29 -24.84 -7.39
CA HIS A 15 -11.42 -24.87 -8.30
C HIS A 15 -11.17 -24.08 -9.60
N GLY A 16 -10.58 -22.89 -9.49
CA GLY A 16 -10.27 -22.04 -10.65
C GLY A 16 -9.25 -22.68 -11.59
N TYR A 17 -8.15 -23.21 -11.05
CA TYR A 17 -7.12 -23.88 -11.86
C TYR A 17 -7.61 -25.23 -12.40
N ALA A 18 -8.41 -26.00 -11.65
CA ALA A 18 -9.02 -27.22 -12.18
C ALA A 18 -9.96 -26.94 -13.38
N TYR A 19 -10.70 -25.83 -13.34
CA TYR A 19 -11.56 -25.41 -14.46
C TYR A 19 -10.76 -24.92 -15.67
N LEU A 20 -9.72 -24.12 -15.47
CA LEU A 20 -8.92 -23.52 -16.55
C LEU A 20 -7.88 -24.48 -17.14
N PHE A 21 -7.32 -25.35 -16.31
CA PHE A 21 -6.25 -26.29 -16.62
C PHE A 21 -6.62 -27.69 -16.11
N PRO A 22 -7.69 -28.31 -16.63
CA PRO A 22 -8.11 -29.62 -16.19
C PRO A 22 -7.04 -30.67 -16.54
N GLN A 23 -6.74 -31.52 -15.57
CA GLN A 23 -5.88 -32.68 -15.76
C GLN A 23 -6.55 -33.62 -16.76
N GLN A 24 -5.93 -33.81 -17.92
CA GLN A 24 -6.40 -34.79 -18.88
C GLN A 24 -6.25 -36.18 -18.26
N THR A 25 -7.37 -36.82 -17.96
CA THR A 25 -7.39 -38.21 -17.52
C THR A 25 -6.93 -39.07 -18.70
N GLN A 26 -5.64 -39.41 -18.76
CA GLN A 26 -5.27 -40.59 -19.52
C GLN A 26 -5.82 -41.79 -18.74
N LEU A 27 -6.86 -42.42 -19.30
CA LEU A 27 -7.26 -43.77 -18.91
C LEU A 27 -6.03 -44.67 -19.07
N GLN A 28 -5.28 -44.88 -18.00
CA GLN A 28 -4.27 -45.94 -17.94
C GLN A 28 -5.01 -47.27 -17.91
N TYR A 29 -5.31 -47.79 -19.11
CA TYR A 29 -5.63 -49.19 -19.30
C TYR A 29 -4.34 -49.98 -19.01
N GLY A 30 -4.26 -50.52 -17.79
CA GLY A 30 -3.41 -51.65 -17.39
C GLY A 30 -1.90 -51.53 -17.63
N ALA A 31 -1.15 -51.21 -16.59
CA ALA A 31 0.22 -51.71 -16.46
C ALA A 31 0.57 -51.91 -14.98
N ASN A 32 0.61 -53.17 -14.55
CA ASN A 32 1.27 -53.58 -13.32
C ASN A 32 2.76 -53.22 -13.44
N SER A 33 3.23 -52.24 -12.68
CA SER A 33 4.65 -52.11 -12.36
C SER A 33 4.84 -51.67 -10.93
N THR A 34 5.26 -52.62 -10.11
CA THR A 34 5.83 -52.44 -8.78
C THR A 34 7.09 -51.58 -8.89
N GLY A 35 6.97 -50.29 -8.56
CA GLY A 35 8.09 -49.37 -8.38
C GLY A 35 7.99 -48.73 -7.00
N PHE A 36 8.98 -49.00 -6.15
CA PHE A 36 9.15 -48.31 -4.88
C PHE A 36 9.27 -46.80 -5.12
N ALA A 37 8.22 -46.05 -4.83
CA ALA A 37 8.26 -44.59 -4.82
C ALA A 37 8.67 -44.13 -3.41
N THR A 38 9.82 -43.48 -3.31
CA THR A 38 10.26 -42.75 -2.13
C THR A 38 9.21 -41.69 -1.76
N SER A 39 8.60 -41.88 -0.60
CA SER A 39 7.59 -41.02 -0.01
C SER A 39 8.21 -39.74 0.55
N SER A 40 8.12 -38.64 -0.20
CA SER A 40 8.03 -37.29 0.37
C SER A 40 6.99 -36.46 -0.39
N LYS A 41 5.78 -37.00 -0.54
CA LYS A 41 4.65 -36.21 -1.03
C LYS A 41 4.15 -35.35 0.12
N ASN A 42 4.26 -34.03 -0.03
CA ASN A 42 3.64 -33.10 0.90
C ASN A 42 2.12 -33.30 0.82
N PHE A 43 1.43 -33.20 1.95
CA PHE A 43 -0.01 -33.45 2.08
C PHE A 43 -0.86 -32.58 1.12
N ASP A 44 -0.33 -31.41 0.73
CA ASP A 44 -0.95 -30.48 -0.21
C ASP A 44 -0.95 -30.94 -1.68
N ASP A 45 0.02 -31.76 -2.09
CA ASP A 45 0.10 -32.28 -3.47
C ASP A 45 -1.01 -33.31 -3.72
N GLU A 46 -1.31 -34.14 -2.72
CA GLU A 46 -2.36 -35.16 -2.81
C GLU A 46 -3.76 -34.52 -2.82
N TYR A 47 -3.95 -33.37 -2.15
CA TYR A 47 -5.20 -32.62 -2.17
C TYR A 47 -5.44 -31.88 -3.50
N SER A 48 -4.42 -31.26 -4.09
CA SER A 48 -4.55 -30.57 -5.40
C SER A 48 -4.78 -31.54 -6.56
N LEU A 49 -4.19 -32.75 -6.49
CA LEU A 49 -4.46 -33.85 -7.43
C LEU A 49 -5.91 -34.35 -7.33
N ASN A 50 -6.55 -34.27 -6.17
CA ASN A 50 -7.96 -34.64 -6.00
C ASN A 50 -8.94 -33.67 -6.68
N PHE A 51 -8.53 -32.42 -6.95
CA PHE A 51 -9.33 -31.44 -7.69
C PHE A 51 -9.15 -31.50 -9.21
N GLY A 52 -8.17 -32.28 -9.71
CA GLY A 52 -7.98 -32.50 -11.14
C GLY A 52 -7.44 -31.29 -11.90
N SER A 53 -6.59 -30.46 -11.29
CA SER A 53 -5.80 -29.44 -11.99
C SER A 53 -4.50 -30.05 -12.54
N SER A 54 -4.08 -29.66 -13.75
CA SER A 54 -2.77 -30.02 -14.29
C SER A 54 -1.62 -29.21 -13.67
N LEU A 55 -1.93 -28.13 -12.94
CA LEU A 55 -0.97 -27.32 -12.19
C LEU A 55 -1.11 -27.59 -10.68
N ALA A 56 -0.08 -28.21 -10.09
CA ALA A 56 0.01 -28.44 -8.65
C ALA A 56 0.20 -27.13 -7.88
N ARG A 57 -0.06 -27.12 -6.56
CA ARG A 57 0.04 -25.93 -5.70
C ARG A 57 1.46 -25.34 -5.63
N ASP A 58 2.49 -26.17 -5.80
CA ASP A 58 3.90 -25.80 -5.79
C ASP A 58 4.43 -25.32 -7.16
N ASP A 59 3.63 -25.45 -8.22
CA ASP A 59 3.94 -24.97 -9.56
C ASP A 59 4.17 -23.46 -9.55
N ILE A 60 5.31 -23.04 -10.10
CA ILE A 60 5.71 -21.63 -10.07
C ILE A 60 4.76 -20.73 -10.86
N THR A 61 4.18 -21.23 -11.95
CA THR A 61 3.24 -20.42 -12.76
C THR A 61 1.96 -20.20 -11.98
N ARG A 62 1.42 -21.25 -11.37
CA ARG A 62 0.26 -21.17 -10.47
C ARG A 62 0.51 -20.22 -9.31
N GLN A 63 1.64 -20.38 -8.61
CA GLN A 63 1.99 -19.52 -7.47
C GLN A 63 2.11 -18.05 -7.90
N CYS A 64 2.83 -17.75 -8.98
CA CYS A 64 2.97 -16.38 -9.47
C CYS A 64 1.61 -15.77 -9.82
N ALA A 65 0.77 -16.48 -10.57
CA ALA A 65 -0.55 -15.98 -10.94
C ALA A 65 -1.47 -15.80 -9.72
N SER A 66 -1.50 -16.74 -8.78
CA SER A 66 -2.27 -16.60 -7.54
C SER A 66 -1.79 -15.44 -6.68
N ILE A 67 -0.47 -15.26 -6.52
CA ILE A 67 0.13 -14.16 -5.77
C ILE A 67 -0.27 -12.82 -6.38
N LEU A 68 -0.09 -12.64 -7.69
CA LEU A 68 -0.49 -11.40 -8.39
C LEU A 68 -1.99 -11.13 -8.25
N MET A 69 -2.83 -12.16 -8.33
CA MET A 69 -4.27 -11.98 -8.10
C MET A 69 -4.55 -11.51 -6.67
N ILE A 70 -4.03 -12.20 -5.65
CA ILE A 70 -4.26 -11.85 -4.24
C ILE A 70 -3.75 -10.45 -3.94
N ALA A 71 -2.51 -10.16 -4.31
CA ALA A 71 -1.81 -8.93 -4.01
C ALA A 71 -2.44 -7.75 -4.76
N GLY A 72 -2.64 -7.87 -6.07
CA GLY A 72 -3.28 -6.85 -6.88
C GLY A 72 -4.72 -6.54 -6.46
N PHE A 73 -5.56 -7.56 -6.26
CA PHE A 73 -6.93 -7.34 -5.78
C PHE A 73 -6.96 -6.81 -4.35
N GLY A 74 -6.11 -7.32 -3.46
CA GLY A 74 -6.01 -6.86 -2.08
C GLY A 74 -5.59 -5.39 -2.00
N ALA A 75 -4.56 -5.00 -2.75
CA ALA A 75 -4.11 -3.62 -2.84
C ALA A 75 -5.20 -2.70 -3.40
N ALA A 76 -5.87 -3.09 -4.49
CA ALA A 76 -6.96 -2.32 -5.08
C ALA A 76 -8.16 -2.21 -4.13
N PHE A 77 -8.51 -3.28 -3.41
CA PHE A 77 -9.61 -3.30 -2.45
C PHE A 77 -9.33 -2.38 -1.26
N ILE A 78 -8.17 -2.50 -0.63
CA ILE A 78 -7.76 -1.65 0.49
C ILE A 78 -7.73 -0.18 0.03
N TYR A 79 -7.15 0.09 -1.14
CA TYR A 79 -7.12 1.42 -1.73
C TYR A 79 -8.53 2.00 -1.90
N VAL A 80 -9.43 1.31 -2.60
CA VAL A 80 -10.79 1.82 -2.88
C VAL A 80 -11.57 2.07 -1.59
N ILE A 81 -11.56 1.12 -0.66
CA ILE A 81 -12.33 1.23 0.58
C ILE A 81 -11.78 2.33 1.48
N SER A 82 -10.46 2.35 1.70
CA SER A 82 -9.84 3.29 2.63
C SER A 82 -9.86 4.71 2.06
N ALA A 83 -9.59 4.87 0.76
CA ALA A 83 -9.68 6.17 0.10
C ALA A 83 -11.12 6.67 0.04
N ALA A 84 -12.11 5.80 -0.20
CA ALA A 84 -13.53 6.19 -0.13
C ALA A 84 -13.91 6.64 1.28
N ILE A 85 -13.55 5.88 2.31
CA ILE A 85 -13.87 6.24 3.70
C ILE A 85 -13.23 7.58 4.06
N SER A 86 -11.93 7.75 3.79
CA SER A 86 -11.24 9.01 4.06
C SER A 86 -11.85 10.16 3.25
N TYR A 87 -12.09 9.98 1.94
CA TYR A 87 -12.63 11.03 1.08
C TYR A 87 -14.05 11.48 1.45
N TYR A 88 -14.93 10.57 1.88
CA TYR A 88 -16.32 10.92 2.20
C TYR A 88 -16.54 11.35 3.66
N PHE A 89 -15.69 10.91 4.59
CA PHE A 89 -15.91 11.15 6.03
C PHE A 89 -14.85 12.03 6.70
N VAL A 90 -13.66 12.16 6.12
CA VAL A 90 -12.52 12.88 6.74
C VAL A 90 -12.09 14.07 5.88
N PHE A 91 -11.86 13.86 4.59
CA PHE A 91 -11.37 14.87 3.65
C PHE A 91 -12.30 16.09 3.57
N ASP A 92 -11.73 17.28 3.76
CA ASP A 92 -12.47 18.52 3.60
C ASP A 92 -12.62 18.88 2.11
N ARG A 93 -13.82 18.62 1.58
CA ARG A 93 -14.16 18.86 0.18
C ARG A 93 -14.09 20.32 -0.25
N ARG A 94 -13.99 21.29 0.68
CA ARG A 94 -13.72 22.69 0.33
C ARG A 94 -12.36 22.83 -0.37
N LEU A 95 -11.39 21.96 -0.07
CA LEU A 95 -10.08 21.92 -0.73
C LEU A 95 -10.17 21.70 -2.26
N GLU A 96 -11.26 21.12 -2.77
CA GLU A 96 -11.50 20.98 -4.22
C GLU A 96 -11.62 22.34 -4.94
N HIS A 97 -11.85 23.43 -4.20
CA HIS A 97 -11.93 24.79 -4.74
C HIS A 97 -10.59 25.52 -4.77
N HIS A 98 -9.51 24.92 -4.25
CA HIS A 98 -8.19 25.51 -4.26
C HIS A 98 -7.73 25.84 -5.70
N PRO A 99 -7.06 26.98 -5.98
CA PRO A 99 -6.62 27.35 -7.33
C PRO A 99 -5.70 26.33 -8.01
N ARG A 100 -4.96 25.56 -7.21
CA ARG A 100 -4.05 24.49 -7.68
C ARG A 100 -4.70 23.11 -7.72
N PHE A 101 -5.99 23.00 -7.42
CA PHE A 101 -6.75 21.76 -7.60
C PHE A 101 -7.03 21.57 -9.10
N LEU A 102 -6.63 20.43 -9.64
CA LEU A 102 -6.69 20.18 -11.08
C LEU A 102 -8.11 19.85 -11.54
N LYS A 103 -8.42 20.18 -12.79
CA LYS A 103 -9.70 19.79 -13.39
C LYS A 103 -9.81 18.26 -13.46
N ASN A 104 -10.91 17.70 -12.96
CA ASN A 104 -11.13 16.25 -12.87
C ASN A 104 -10.04 15.51 -12.06
N GLN A 105 -9.39 16.17 -11.09
CA GLN A 105 -8.26 15.62 -10.35
C GLN A 105 -8.54 14.23 -9.78
N ILE A 106 -9.65 14.05 -9.06
CA ILE A 106 -10.04 12.76 -8.45
C ILE A 106 -10.06 11.63 -9.48
N ARG A 107 -10.65 11.86 -10.66
CA ARG A 107 -10.67 10.85 -11.74
C ARG A 107 -9.25 10.53 -12.21
N GLN A 108 -8.41 11.54 -12.37
CA GLN A 108 -7.03 11.34 -12.81
C GLN A 108 -6.17 10.64 -11.75
N GLU A 109 -6.38 10.94 -10.46
CA GLU A 109 -5.75 10.26 -9.33
C GLU A 109 -6.11 8.77 -9.35
N ILE A 110 -7.41 8.45 -9.39
CA ILE A 110 -7.91 7.07 -9.49
C ILE A 110 -7.32 6.35 -10.71
N GLN A 111 -7.37 6.97 -11.89
CA GLN A 111 -6.81 6.37 -13.11
C GLN A 111 -5.30 6.11 -12.98
N SER A 112 -4.56 7.03 -12.37
CA SER A 112 -3.13 6.86 -12.13
C SER A 112 -2.86 5.73 -11.14
N SER A 113 -3.65 5.60 -10.08
CA SER A 113 -3.51 4.51 -9.10
C SER A 113 -3.82 3.15 -9.71
N PHE A 114 -4.93 3.02 -10.44
CA PHE A 114 -5.27 1.76 -11.11
C PHE A 114 -4.29 1.37 -12.23
N PHE A 115 -3.60 2.34 -12.83
CA PHE A 115 -2.46 2.06 -13.70
C PHE A 115 -1.22 1.58 -12.93
N ALA A 116 -0.94 2.18 -11.77
CA ALA A 116 0.26 1.89 -11.00
C ALA A 116 0.21 0.54 -10.25
N ILE A 117 -0.92 0.22 -9.62
CA ILE A 117 -1.10 -0.99 -8.80
C ILE A 117 -0.61 -2.28 -9.49
N PRO A 118 -1.08 -2.66 -10.71
CA PRO A 118 -0.67 -3.93 -11.32
C PRO A 118 0.83 -3.97 -11.68
N ILE A 119 1.43 -2.82 -11.98
CA ILE A 119 2.86 -2.75 -12.31
C ILE A 119 3.71 -2.87 -11.04
N ILE A 120 3.30 -2.20 -9.95
CA ILE A 120 3.95 -2.34 -8.64
C ILE A 120 3.87 -3.79 -8.17
N ASP A 121 2.69 -4.40 -8.26
CA ASP A 121 2.46 -5.79 -7.88
C ASP A 121 3.36 -6.76 -8.67
N LEU A 122 3.52 -6.53 -9.98
CA LEU A 122 4.45 -7.30 -10.79
C LEU A 122 5.92 -7.12 -10.35
N LEU A 123 6.31 -5.90 -9.94
CA LEU A 123 7.67 -5.62 -9.47
C LEU A 123 7.93 -6.20 -8.06
N THR A 124 6.90 -6.29 -7.21
CA THR A 124 7.01 -6.87 -5.86
C THR A 124 6.87 -8.39 -5.84
N LEU A 125 6.35 -9.01 -6.90
CA LEU A 125 6.21 -10.47 -7.05
C LEU A 125 7.44 -11.28 -6.60
N PRO A 126 8.70 -10.93 -6.93
CA PRO A 126 9.86 -11.70 -6.48
C PRO A 126 9.95 -11.81 -4.96
N PHE A 127 9.58 -10.77 -4.21
CA PHE A 127 9.55 -10.80 -2.75
C PHE A 127 8.44 -11.70 -2.23
N PHE A 128 7.23 -11.60 -2.79
CA PHE A 128 6.12 -12.46 -2.36
C PHE A 128 6.34 -13.93 -2.71
N LEU A 129 6.90 -14.21 -3.89
CA LEU A 129 7.24 -15.57 -4.28
C LEU A 129 8.35 -16.13 -3.38
N GLY A 130 9.36 -15.32 -3.04
CA GLY A 130 10.41 -15.70 -2.11
C GLY A 130 9.87 -16.04 -0.71
N GLU A 131 8.89 -15.29 -0.21
CA GLU A 131 8.19 -15.61 1.05
C GLU A 131 7.51 -16.98 0.98
N VAL A 132 6.72 -17.21 -0.07
CA VAL A 132 5.96 -18.48 -0.26
C VAL A 132 6.90 -19.67 -0.43
N ARG A 133 8.07 -19.48 -1.05
CA ARG A 133 9.08 -20.53 -1.22
C ARG A 133 10.03 -20.68 -0.02
N GLY A 134 9.76 -20.00 1.10
CA GLY A 134 10.52 -20.15 2.34
C GLY A 134 11.89 -19.48 2.34
N HIS A 135 12.12 -18.48 1.49
CA HIS A 135 13.35 -17.68 1.48
C HIS A 135 13.34 -16.51 2.48
N SER A 136 12.18 -16.13 3.01
CA SER A 136 12.06 -15.14 4.07
C SER A 136 12.27 -15.75 5.47
N LEU A 137 12.53 -14.91 6.47
CA LEU A 137 12.63 -15.27 7.88
C LEU A 137 11.27 -15.14 8.61
N LEU A 138 10.16 -15.26 7.89
CA LEU A 138 8.82 -15.24 8.48
C LEU A 138 8.57 -16.53 9.25
N TYR A 139 8.18 -16.41 10.51
CA TYR A 139 7.79 -17.54 11.35
C TYR A 139 6.32 -17.47 11.73
N THR A 140 5.69 -18.63 11.97
CA THR A 140 4.25 -18.70 12.22
C THR A 140 3.91 -18.58 13.70
N ASN A 141 4.55 -19.37 14.56
CA ASN A 141 4.16 -19.48 15.97
C ASN A 141 4.92 -18.49 16.84
N ILE A 142 4.20 -17.74 17.68
CA ILE A 142 4.82 -16.75 18.59
C ILE A 142 5.80 -17.43 19.55
N ASP A 143 5.55 -18.67 19.96
CA ASP A 143 6.38 -19.42 20.90
C ASP A 143 7.81 -19.69 20.39
N GLU A 144 8.07 -19.55 19.09
CA GLU A 144 9.41 -19.75 18.51
C GLU A 144 10.42 -18.70 18.98
N TYR A 145 9.97 -17.45 19.15
CA TYR A 145 10.80 -16.33 19.61
C TYR A 145 10.25 -15.60 20.85
N GLY A 146 9.01 -15.91 21.24
CA GLY A 146 8.31 -15.34 22.39
C GLY A 146 7.71 -13.95 22.16
N TRP A 147 6.79 -13.56 23.04
CA TRP A 147 6.10 -12.27 23.00
C TRP A 147 7.03 -11.04 23.09
N SER A 148 8.16 -11.17 23.80
CA SER A 148 9.16 -10.10 23.87
C SER A 148 9.75 -9.80 22.49
N TRP A 149 10.07 -10.84 21.70
CA TRP A 149 10.57 -10.64 20.34
C TRP A 149 9.49 -10.12 19.40
N LEU A 150 8.22 -10.52 19.57
CA LEU A 150 7.11 -9.94 18.81
C LEU A 150 7.06 -8.41 18.98
N ALA A 151 7.20 -7.91 20.21
CA ALA A 151 7.25 -6.47 20.48
C ALA A 151 8.51 -5.80 19.92
N ILE A 152 9.69 -6.40 20.12
CA ILE A 152 10.96 -5.84 19.63
C ILE A 152 10.99 -5.80 18.11
N SER A 153 10.63 -6.89 17.43
CA SER A 153 10.57 -6.97 15.97
C SER A 153 9.57 -5.98 15.38
N THR A 154 8.45 -5.68 16.07
CA THR A 154 7.53 -4.60 15.69
C THR A 154 8.24 -3.24 15.68
N LEU A 155 8.96 -2.91 16.74
CA LEU A 155 9.69 -1.63 16.83
C LEU A 155 10.80 -1.54 15.77
N LEU A 156 11.56 -2.63 15.58
CA LEU A 156 12.59 -2.72 14.55
C LEU A 156 12.00 -2.56 13.15
N TYR A 157 10.85 -3.19 12.88
CA TYR A 157 10.13 -3.04 11.62
C TYR A 157 9.74 -1.57 11.40
N MET A 158 9.08 -0.94 12.37
CA MET A 158 8.65 0.46 12.24
C MET A 158 9.84 1.40 11.99
N VAL A 159 10.93 1.25 12.75
CA VAL A 159 12.14 2.08 12.61
C VAL A 159 12.85 1.84 11.27
N PHE A 160 13.00 0.58 10.86
CA PHE A 160 13.66 0.23 9.60
C PHE A 160 12.90 0.79 8.40
N ASN A 161 11.57 0.63 8.40
CA ASN A 161 10.74 1.14 7.32
C ASN A 161 10.76 2.67 7.27
N ASP A 162 10.58 3.34 8.40
CA ASP A 162 10.55 4.80 8.44
C ASP A 162 11.88 5.41 7.94
N LEU A 163 13.03 4.87 8.36
CA LEU A 163 14.34 5.30 7.86
C LEU A 163 14.56 4.98 6.38
N GLY A 164 14.19 3.76 5.96
CA GLY A 164 14.34 3.34 4.57
C GLY A 164 13.54 4.24 3.63
N ILE A 165 12.29 4.51 3.98
CA ILE A 165 11.38 5.35 3.18
C ILE A 165 11.83 6.79 3.21
N TYR A 166 12.20 7.32 4.37
CA TYR A 166 12.73 8.67 4.49
C TYR A 166 13.84 8.93 3.44
N TRP A 167 14.81 8.01 3.34
CA TRP A 167 15.91 8.16 2.40
C TRP A 167 15.51 7.94 0.95
N ILE A 168 14.68 6.94 0.68
CA ILE A 168 14.17 6.68 -0.67
C ILE A 168 13.40 7.90 -1.16
N HIS A 169 12.47 8.39 -0.36
CA HIS A 169 11.63 9.54 -0.65
C HIS A 169 12.46 10.82 -0.84
N ARG A 170 13.44 11.06 0.05
CA ARG A 170 14.37 12.20 -0.10
C ARG A 170 15.23 12.10 -1.36
N LEU A 171 15.66 10.89 -1.75
CA LEU A 171 16.40 10.65 -3.00
C LEU A 171 15.50 10.81 -4.24
N GLU A 172 14.22 10.44 -4.13
CA GLU A 172 13.23 10.65 -5.18
C GLU A 172 13.01 12.13 -5.47
N HIS A 173 13.18 13.00 -4.47
CA HIS A 173 13.21 14.46 -4.64
C HIS A 173 14.53 15.01 -5.18
N HIS A 174 15.57 14.19 -5.34
CA HIS A 174 16.80 14.63 -5.99
C HIS A 174 16.51 15.02 -7.45
N PRO A 175 17.02 16.17 -7.98
CA PRO A 175 16.63 16.68 -9.30
C PRO A 175 16.82 15.69 -10.47
N SER A 176 17.78 14.77 -10.37
CA SER A 176 18.02 13.75 -11.39
C SER A 176 16.96 12.64 -11.43
N ILE A 177 16.22 12.43 -10.33
CA ILE A 177 15.21 11.38 -10.18
C ILE A 177 13.81 12.00 -10.24
N TYR A 178 13.60 13.09 -9.49
CA TYR A 178 12.31 13.76 -9.30
C TYR A 178 11.54 13.95 -10.60
N LYS A 179 12.19 14.53 -11.63
CA LYS A 179 11.52 14.87 -12.89
C LYS A 179 10.82 13.67 -13.54
N TYR A 180 11.36 12.46 -13.36
CA TYR A 180 10.92 11.26 -14.09
C TYR A 180 10.01 10.36 -13.24
N ILE A 181 10.31 10.22 -11.95
CA ILE A 181 9.67 9.22 -11.10
C ILE A 181 8.67 9.87 -10.14
N HIS A 182 9.08 10.92 -9.43
CA HIS A 182 8.30 11.44 -8.30
C HIS A 182 7.46 12.69 -8.60
N LYS A 183 7.84 13.47 -9.62
CA LYS A 183 7.04 14.59 -10.13
C LYS A 183 5.60 14.21 -10.53
N PRO A 184 5.33 13.04 -11.13
CA PRO A 184 3.97 12.58 -11.37
C PRO A 184 3.10 12.49 -10.11
N HIS A 185 3.68 12.18 -8.95
CA HIS A 185 2.99 12.24 -7.66
C HIS A 185 2.74 13.70 -7.24
N HIS A 186 3.78 14.52 -7.28
CA HIS A 186 3.72 15.91 -6.84
C HIS A 186 2.97 16.89 -7.74
N LYS A 187 2.42 16.43 -8.86
CA LYS A 187 1.47 17.24 -9.63
C LYS A 187 0.17 17.47 -8.84
N TRP A 188 -0.15 16.61 -7.87
CA TRP A 188 -1.28 16.75 -6.95
C TRP A 188 -0.91 17.65 -5.77
N ILE A 189 -0.74 18.95 -6.00
CA ILE A 189 -0.27 19.88 -4.95
C ILE A 189 -1.22 19.92 -3.75
N ILE A 190 -2.53 19.83 -4.01
CA ILE A 190 -3.56 19.61 -3.01
C ILE A 190 -4.10 18.20 -3.25
N PRO A 191 -3.44 17.16 -2.72
CA PRO A 191 -3.85 15.79 -2.98
C PRO A 191 -5.20 15.50 -2.31
N THR A 192 -5.92 14.52 -2.84
CA THR A 192 -6.99 13.85 -2.10
C THR A 192 -6.51 12.48 -1.62
N PRO A 193 -7.26 11.75 -0.77
CA PRO A 193 -6.93 10.37 -0.41
C PRO A 193 -6.78 9.44 -1.62
N TRP A 194 -7.41 9.77 -2.76
CA TRP A 194 -7.26 9.03 -4.01
C TRP A 194 -5.87 9.18 -4.63
N ALA A 195 -5.09 10.20 -4.26
CA ALA A 195 -3.74 10.46 -4.74
C ALA A 195 -2.67 9.52 -4.14
N ALA A 196 -3.02 8.77 -3.08
CA ALA A 196 -2.07 8.01 -2.27
C ALA A 196 -1.24 6.96 -3.04
N ILE A 197 -1.76 6.45 -4.17
CA ILE A 197 -1.05 5.52 -5.07
C ILE A 197 -0.95 6.13 -6.49
N ALA A 198 -1.25 7.42 -6.64
CA ALA A 198 -1.30 8.11 -7.93
C ALA A 198 0.09 8.63 -8.35
N PHE A 199 1.06 7.73 -8.42
CA PHE A 199 2.46 8.04 -8.76
C PHE A 199 3.01 7.10 -9.84
N HIS A 200 4.25 7.33 -10.27
CA HIS A 200 4.92 6.44 -11.22
C HIS A 200 5.09 5.05 -10.58
N PRO A 201 4.87 3.92 -11.28
CA PRO A 201 4.92 2.61 -10.63
C PRO A 201 6.26 2.29 -9.95
N VAL A 202 7.37 2.73 -10.53
CA VAL A 202 8.71 2.56 -9.93
C VAL A 202 8.85 3.34 -8.62
N ASP A 203 8.17 4.49 -8.48
CA ASP A 203 8.13 5.29 -7.24
C ASP A 203 7.58 4.44 -6.10
N GLY A 204 6.33 3.99 -6.25
CA GLY A 204 5.68 3.14 -5.24
C GLY A 204 6.40 1.82 -4.99
N TYR A 205 6.95 1.20 -6.04
CA TYR A 205 7.75 -0.01 -5.86
C TYR A 205 8.97 0.25 -4.98
N VAL A 206 9.78 1.28 -5.28
CA VAL A 206 10.99 1.56 -4.51
C VAL A 206 10.62 1.99 -3.09
N GLN A 207 9.62 2.87 -2.91
CA GLN A 207 9.12 3.22 -1.57
C GLN A 207 8.60 2.02 -0.78
N SER A 208 8.09 0.97 -1.43
CA SER A 208 7.63 -0.25 -0.76
C SER A 208 8.75 -1.21 -0.34
N LEU A 209 9.96 -1.06 -0.88
CA LEU A 209 11.06 -2.02 -0.68
C LEU A 209 11.41 -2.26 0.79
N PRO A 210 11.48 -1.24 1.68
CA PRO A 210 11.79 -1.48 3.08
C PRO A 210 10.84 -2.51 3.73
N TYR A 211 9.55 -2.46 3.40
CA TYR A 211 8.55 -3.39 3.94
C TYR A 211 8.80 -4.83 3.51
N HIS A 212 9.23 -5.02 2.26
CA HIS A 212 9.48 -6.35 1.70
C HIS A 212 10.84 -6.90 2.10
N VAL A 213 11.87 -6.05 2.17
CA VAL A 213 13.25 -6.47 2.48
C VAL A 213 13.40 -6.85 3.95
N PHE A 214 12.69 -6.19 4.87
CA PHE A 214 12.86 -6.40 6.31
C PHE A 214 12.75 -7.89 6.71
N VAL A 215 11.76 -8.61 6.17
CA VAL A 215 11.50 -10.01 6.52
C VAL A 215 12.54 -10.99 5.96
N TYR A 216 13.46 -10.54 5.11
CA TYR A 216 14.60 -11.33 4.63
C TYR A 216 15.85 -11.16 5.50
N ILE A 217 15.87 -10.17 6.38
CA ILE A 217 17.03 -9.84 7.22
C ILE A 217 16.73 -9.92 8.72
N CYS A 218 15.46 -9.87 9.12
CA CYS A 218 15.02 -9.93 10.51
C CYS A 218 13.85 -10.91 10.67
N PRO A 219 13.93 -11.90 11.59
CA PRO A 219 12.82 -12.80 11.86
C PRO A 219 11.58 -12.06 12.36
N MET A 220 10.45 -12.27 11.72
CA MET A 220 9.19 -11.58 12.04
C MET A 220 8.00 -12.53 11.97
N GLN A 221 7.05 -12.37 12.88
CA GLN A 221 5.86 -13.22 12.91
C GLN A 221 4.97 -12.92 11.70
N LYS A 222 4.57 -13.97 10.97
CA LYS A 222 3.87 -13.91 9.67
C LYS A 222 2.59 -13.07 9.72
N HIS A 223 1.76 -13.23 10.75
CA HIS A 223 0.49 -12.52 10.87
C HIS A 223 0.67 -11.05 11.27
N LEU A 224 1.62 -10.76 12.16
CA LEU A 224 2.02 -9.40 12.53
C LEU A 224 2.55 -8.64 11.31
N TYR A 225 3.42 -9.28 10.51
CA TYR A 225 3.92 -8.70 9.27
C TYR A 225 2.76 -8.32 8.34
N MET A 226 1.84 -9.25 8.07
CA MET A 226 0.67 -8.97 7.24
C MET A 226 -0.22 -7.86 7.81
N PHE A 227 -0.46 -7.87 9.12
CA PHE A 227 -1.26 -6.84 9.78
C PHE A 227 -0.63 -5.44 9.61
N LEU A 228 0.66 -5.32 9.90
CA LEU A 228 1.39 -4.05 9.74
C LEU A 228 1.46 -3.61 8.28
N PHE A 229 1.60 -4.57 7.35
CA PHE A 229 1.55 -4.30 5.92
C PHE A 229 0.19 -3.74 5.48
N VAL A 230 -0.93 -4.22 6.04
CA VAL A 230 -2.25 -3.61 5.79
C VAL A 230 -2.35 -2.22 6.44
N CYS A 231 -1.91 -2.07 7.69
CA CYS A 231 -1.95 -0.79 8.40
C CYS A 231 -1.20 0.31 7.65
N VAL A 232 -0.06 0.00 7.04
CA VAL A 232 0.68 1.00 6.29
C VAL A 232 -0.04 1.46 5.03
N GLN A 233 -0.71 0.55 4.32
CA GLN A 233 -1.48 0.93 3.13
C GLN A 233 -2.60 1.92 3.50
N VAL A 234 -3.27 1.67 4.64
CA VAL A 234 -4.27 2.59 5.18
C VAL A 234 -3.62 3.91 5.60
N TRP A 235 -2.50 3.86 6.31
CA TRP A 235 -1.77 5.05 6.75
C TRP A 235 -1.36 5.95 5.58
N THR A 236 -0.77 5.37 4.52
CA THR A 236 -0.40 6.07 3.29
C THR A 236 -1.59 6.81 2.68
N ILE A 237 -2.81 6.27 2.79
CA ILE A 237 -4.01 6.95 2.31
C ILE A 237 -4.42 8.10 3.23
N LEU A 238 -4.40 7.87 4.54
CA LEU A 238 -4.80 8.88 5.53
C LEU A 238 -3.89 10.11 5.50
N ILE A 239 -2.57 9.96 5.32
CA ILE A 239 -1.68 11.13 5.25
C ILE A 239 -1.93 12.05 4.03
N HIS A 240 -2.75 11.64 3.05
CA HIS A 240 -3.15 12.45 1.88
C HIS A 240 -4.53 13.12 2.03
N ASP A 241 -5.16 13.06 3.21
CA ASP A 241 -6.48 13.66 3.42
C ASP A 241 -6.47 15.20 3.57
N GLY A 242 -5.29 15.83 3.57
CA GLY A 242 -5.18 17.28 3.60
C GLY A 242 -5.48 17.94 4.95
N ASP A 243 -5.77 17.15 6.00
CA ASP A 243 -6.19 17.70 7.29
C ASP A 243 -5.04 18.38 8.03
N MET A 244 -5.18 19.68 8.29
CA MET A 244 -4.17 20.52 8.94
C MET A 244 -4.35 20.48 10.47
N ILE A 245 -4.18 19.28 11.05
CA ILE A 245 -4.18 19.09 12.50
C ILE A 245 -2.94 19.77 13.07
N THR A 246 -3.16 20.78 13.92
CA THR A 246 -2.10 21.55 14.59
C THR A 246 -2.34 21.68 16.10
N GLY A 247 -1.25 21.71 16.87
CA GLY A 247 -1.26 21.96 18.31
C GLY A 247 -1.44 20.72 19.18
N HIS A 248 -1.62 19.53 18.60
CA HIS A 248 -1.62 18.28 19.33
C HIS A 248 -0.17 17.82 19.62
N TRP A 249 0.09 17.34 20.85
CA TRP A 249 1.45 16.99 21.27
C TRP A 249 2.10 15.86 20.44
N LEU A 250 1.28 14.97 19.86
CA LEU A 250 1.75 13.90 18.98
C LEU A 250 2.35 14.39 17.67
N GLU A 251 1.99 15.58 17.18
CA GLU A 251 2.54 16.15 15.94
C GLU A 251 4.06 16.32 16.00
N LYS A 252 4.62 16.42 17.21
CA LYS A 252 6.07 16.45 17.42
C LYS A 252 6.77 15.16 17.03
N PHE A 253 6.03 14.04 16.98
CA PHE A 253 6.59 12.70 16.79
C PHE A 253 6.02 12.00 15.56
N ILE A 254 4.76 12.25 15.20
CA ILE A 254 4.05 11.57 14.12
C ILE A 254 4.00 12.45 12.88
N ASN A 255 4.38 11.90 11.73
CA ASN A 255 4.22 12.53 10.43
C ASN A 255 2.74 12.48 10.01
N SER A 256 1.98 13.48 10.45
CA SER A 256 0.53 13.57 10.24
C SER A 256 0.15 14.01 8.81
N PRO A 257 -1.14 13.96 8.43
CA PRO A 257 -1.59 14.49 7.14
C PRO A 257 -1.21 15.97 6.94
N ALA A 258 -1.17 16.75 8.01
CA ALA A 258 -0.71 18.14 7.98
C ALA A 258 0.73 18.27 7.46
N HIS A 259 1.65 17.44 7.96
CA HIS A 259 3.05 17.44 7.56
C HIS A 259 3.21 17.03 6.09
N HIS A 260 2.48 16.00 5.65
CA HIS A 260 2.50 15.52 4.27
C HIS A 260 1.82 16.52 3.31
N THR A 261 0.83 17.26 3.77
CA THR A 261 0.24 18.39 3.03
C THR A 261 1.28 19.48 2.80
N LEU A 262 2.06 19.85 3.83
CA LEU A 262 3.18 20.77 3.65
C LEU A 262 4.23 20.20 2.69
N HIS A 263 4.51 18.90 2.76
CA HIS A 263 5.41 18.22 1.83
C HIS A 263 4.95 18.38 0.37
N HIS A 264 3.67 18.15 0.07
CA HIS A 264 3.11 18.34 -1.28
C HIS A 264 3.10 19.80 -1.75
N MET A 265 3.08 20.78 -0.84
CA MET A 265 3.11 22.20 -1.20
C MET A 265 4.52 22.77 -1.36
N TYR A 266 5.50 22.29 -0.60
CA TYR A 266 6.86 22.82 -0.55
C TYR A 266 7.92 21.90 -1.17
N PHE A 267 7.63 20.62 -1.34
CA PHE A 267 8.47 19.56 -1.94
C PHE A 267 9.78 19.24 -1.22
N THR A 268 10.29 20.10 -0.35
CA THR A 268 11.64 19.96 0.22
C THR A 268 11.69 19.63 1.71
N CYS A 269 10.57 19.21 2.31
CA CYS A 269 10.44 18.97 3.75
C CYS A 269 9.54 17.76 4.07
N ASN A 270 9.61 17.22 5.28
CA ASN A 270 8.71 16.18 5.81
C ASN A 270 8.65 14.90 4.94
N TYR A 271 9.78 14.23 4.74
CA TYR A 271 9.88 13.02 3.91
C TYR A 271 9.55 11.72 4.65
N GLY A 272 9.46 11.72 5.98
CA GLY A 272 9.21 10.51 6.78
C GLY A 272 7.89 9.82 6.44
N GLN A 273 7.71 8.57 6.84
CA GLN A 273 6.45 7.85 6.58
C GLN A 273 5.49 7.98 7.77
N TYR A 274 5.95 7.60 8.96
CA TYR A 274 5.16 7.54 10.18
C TYR A 274 5.56 8.61 11.18
N PHE A 275 6.85 8.94 11.22
CA PHE A 275 7.42 9.73 12.30
C PHE A 275 8.24 10.91 11.78
N THR A 276 8.39 11.94 12.61
CA THR A 276 9.09 13.19 12.27
C THR A 276 10.58 13.19 12.64
N TRP A 277 11.04 12.21 13.43
CA TRP A 277 12.42 12.14 13.94
C TRP A 277 13.50 12.14 12.86
N ALA A 278 13.31 11.43 11.75
CA ALA A 278 14.27 11.44 10.64
C ALA A 278 14.36 12.85 10.02
N ASP A 279 13.21 13.47 9.77
CA ASP A 279 13.15 14.85 9.29
C ASP A 279 13.80 15.84 10.26
N ASN A 280 13.61 15.66 11.56
CA ASN A 280 14.24 16.49 12.59
C ASN A 280 15.76 16.29 12.62
N TYR A 281 16.22 15.05 12.51
CA TYR A 281 17.64 14.72 12.59
C TYR A 281 18.43 15.24 11.38
N TRP A 282 17.83 15.21 10.19
CA TRP A 282 18.47 15.63 8.94
C TRP A 282 17.96 16.97 8.38
N ASP A 283 17.41 17.81 9.26
CA ASP A 283 17.02 19.21 8.99
C ASP A 283 16.11 19.39 7.78
N SER A 284 15.14 18.47 7.63
CA SER A 284 14.05 18.55 6.66
C SER A 284 12.68 18.69 7.30
N HIS A 285 12.61 18.82 8.63
CA HIS A 285 11.35 18.98 9.33
C HIS A 285 10.76 20.38 9.16
N ARG A 286 9.49 20.44 8.79
CA ARG A 286 8.69 21.66 8.80
C ARG A 286 7.43 21.43 9.60
N ALA A 287 7.35 22.08 10.76
CA ALA A 287 6.20 21.99 11.64
C ALA A 287 4.93 22.55 10.97
N PRO A 288 3.80 21.83 11.03
CA PRO A 288 2.48 22.35 10.70
C PRO A 288 2.13 23.58 11.53
N MET A 289 1.55 24.59 10.88
CA MET A 289 1.02 25.78 11.55
C MET A 289 -0.33 26.13 10.91
N PRO A 290 -1.32 26.62 11.69
CA PRO A 290 -2.64 26.96 11.17
C PRO A 290 -2.60 27.89 9.96
N GLU A 291 -1.63 28.80 9.88
CA GLU A 291 -1.50 29.78 8.80
C GLU A 291 -1.05 29.16 7.47
N LEU A 292 -0.52 27.93 7.52
CA LEU A 292 -0.06 27.18 6.34
C LEU A 292 -1.16 26.28 5.75
N ASP A 293 -2.36 26.28 6.32
CA ASP A 293 -3.48 25.47 5.84
C ASP A 293 -3.93 25.89 4.42
N PRO A 294 -3.92 24.97 3.42
CA PRO A 294 -4.44 25.28 2.08
C PRO A 294 -5.95 25.60 2.06
N ILE A 295 -6.68 25.33 3.15
CA ILE A 295 -8.10 25.68 3.25
C ILE A 295 -8.35 27.18 3.14
N HIS A 296 -7.43 28.03 3.62
CA HIS A 296 -7.60 29.49 3.62
C HIS A 296 -7.78 30.04 2.21
N GLU A 297 -6.93 29.55 1.30
CA GLU A 297 -6.98 29.92 -0.12
C GLU A 297 -8.24 29.35 -0.79
N SER A 298 -8.64 28.13 -0.42
CA SER A 298 -9.87 27.50 -0.91
C SER A 298 -11.12 28.29 -0.51
N ILE A 299 -11.21 28.70 0.76
CA ILE A 299 -12.30 29.52 1.29
C ILE A 299 -12.35 30.88 0.59
N ARG A 300 -11.19 31.54 0.39
CA ARG A 300 -11.14 32.82 -0.36
C ARG A 300 -11.75 32.69 -1.75
N VAL A 301 -11.37 31.65 -2.50
CA VAL A 301 -11.92 31.39 -3.84
C VAL A 301 -13.41 31.07 -3.79
N MET A 302 -13.87 30.32 -2.79
CA MET A 302 -15.29 30.03 -2.60
C MET A 302 -16.09 31.31 -2.34
N GLN A 303 -15.58 32.22 -1.49
CA GLN A 303 -16.21 33.52 -1.20
C GLN A 303 -16.29 34.42 -2.44
N GLU A 304 -15.20 34.50 -3.22
CA GLU A 304 -15.17 35.25 -4.49
C GLU A 304 -16.21 34.74 -5.50
N LYS A 305 -16.52 33.44 -5.46
CA LYS A 305 -17.54 32.80 -6.32
C LYS A 305 -18.95 32.82 -5.73
N GLY A 306 -19.15 33.39 -4.54
CA GLY A 306 -20.43 33.35 -3.82
C GLY A 306 -20.86 31.94 -3.40
N LEU A 307 -19.90 31.04 -3.20
CA LEU A 307 -20.11 29.65 -2.76
C LEU A 307 -19.94 29.47 -1.25
N ALA A 308 -19.32 30.44 -0.56
CA ALA A 308 -19.16 30.45 0.89
C ALA A 308 -19.56 31.80 1.49
N ASP A 309 -20.05 31.79 2.72
CA ASP A 309 -20.33 33.00 3.50
C ASP A 309 -19.04 33.65 4.03
N LYS A 310 -19.18 34.76 4.77
CA LYS A 310 -18.04 35.48 5.35
C LYS A 310 -17.27 34.66 6.38
N ASP A 311 -17.90 33.64 6.96
CA ASP A 311 -17.34 32.75 7.97
C ASP A 311 -16.74 31.47 7.32
N GLY A 312 -16.80 31.35 5.99
CA GLY A 312 -16.23 30.24 5.24
C GLY A 312 -17.12 28.99 5.16
N ASN A 313 -18.39 29.10 5.55
CA ASN A 313 -19.35 28.00 5.44
C ASN A 313 -19.95 27.94 4.03
N PRO A 314 -20.13 26.74 3.45
CA PRO A 314 -20.75 26.59 2.14
C PRO A 314 -22.19 27.11 2.10
N ILE A 315 -22.50 27.97 1.12
CA ILE A 315 -23.85 28.46 0.86
C ILE A 315 -24.57 27.41 0.00
N LYS A 316 -25.63 26.80 0.53
CA LYS A 316 -26.52 25.93 -0.26
C LYS A 316 -27.28 26.80 -1.26
N LYS A 317 -26.92 26.74 -2.54
CA LYS A 317 -27.81 27.25 -3.59
C LYS A 317 -29.12 26.46 -3.54
N SER A 318 -30.24 27.15 -3.33
CA SER A 318 -31.55 26.53 -3.50
C SER A 318 -31.67 26.08 -4.96
N LYS A 319 -32.30 24.94 -5.22
CA LYS A 319 -32.47 24.40 -6.58
C LYS A 319 -33.40 25.23 -7.47
N ASP A 320 -33.88 26.38 -6.99
CA ASP A 320 -34.93 27.20 -7.62
C ASP A 320 -34.40 28.52 -8.24
N GLU A 321 -33.09 28.66 -8.49
CA GLU A 321 -32.48 29.76 -9.28
C GLU A 321 -31.68 29.22 -10.48
#